data_AF-A0A8S9ILC5-F1
#
_entry.id   AF-A0A8S9ILC5-F1
#
_cell.length_a   1.000
_cell.length_b   1.000
_cell.length_c   1.000
_cell.angle_alpha   90.00
_cell.angle_beta   90.00
_cell.angle_gamma   90.00
#
_symmetry.space_group_name_H-M   'P 1'
#
loop_
_entity.id
_entity.type
_entity.pdbx_description
1 polymer ?
#
loop_
_entity_poly.entity_id
_entity_poly.type
_entity_poly.pdbx_seq_one_letter_code
_entity_poly.pdbx_strand_id
1 'polypeptide(L)'
;MGSWSLENDLVIQRLHENPGIIGDGGVEDLLGSLDSIWDPEEVEVLKSQVSGEKEQRVAREFEIRDLKEKVNDLEKVAEVSLADALAMNQKNQELEEDIEALKAAAQTFTFEMVMAVNGARVVARWELMREWLRKQSAQWDLVTALEQYKAVVQEEARRKCAPLPTFEDEPAIPPTCDLDVDSSVKPRGSPT
;
A
#
# COMPACT_ATOMS: atom_id res chain seq x y z
N MET A 1 -30.84 -18.85 44.14
CA MET A 1 -30.42 -20.00 44.95
C MET A 1 -30.31 -19.54 46.40
N GLY A 2 -31.04 -20.16 47.35
CA GLY A 2 -30.69 -20.03 48.77
C GLY A 2 -31.76 -19.60 49.80
N SER A 3 -33.06 -19.85 49.63
CA SER A 3 -34.02 -19.65 50.75
C SER A 3 -34.73 -20.91 51.23
N TRP A 4 -34.46 -22.09 50.63
CA TRP A 4 -35.09 -23.37 51.00
C TRP A 4 -34.29 -24.17 52.04
N SER A 5 -33.17 -23.63 52.54
CA SER A 5 -32.22 -24.40 53.38
C SER A 5 -32.48 -24.26 54.88
N LEU A 6 -32.98 -23.11 55.35
CA LEU A 6 -33.06 -22.84 56.79
C LEU A 6 -34.24 -23.53 57.48
N GLU A 7 -35.36 -23.71 56.78
CA GLU A 7 -36.56 -24.37 57.34
C GLU A 7 -36.43 -25.90 57.35
N ASN A 8 -35.74 -26.48 56.35
CA ASN A 8 -35.44 -27.91 56.36
C ASN A 8 -34.46 -28.31 57.49
N ASP A 9 -33.48 -27.45 57.79
CA ASP A 9 -32.53 -27.70 58.88
C ASP A 9 -33.21 -27.66 60.26
N LEU A 10 -34.23 -26.82 60.44
CA LEU A 10 -35.04 -26.72 61.67
C LEU A 10 -35.94 -27.93 61.90
N VAL A 11 -36.45 -28.55 60.83
CA VAL A 11 -37.29 -29.76 60.90
C VAL A 11 -36.44 -31.00 61.21
N ILE A 12 -35.24 -31.10 60.62
CA ILE A 12 -34.33 -32.22 60.86
C ILE A 12 -33.74 -32.17 62.29
N GLN A 13 -33.44 -30.99 62.84
CA GLN A 13 -32.97 -30.87 64.22
C GLN A 13 -34.03 -31.31 65.25
N ARG A 14 -35.31 -31.04 65.01
CA ARG A 14 -36.39 -31.38 65.95
C ARG A 14 -36.70 -32.89 66.03
N LEU A 15 -36.35 -33.65 65.00
CA LEU A 15 -36.51 -35.12 64.96
C LEU A 15 -35.39 -35.89 65.70
N HIS A 16 -34.25 -35.26 65.98
CA HIS A 16 -33.10 -35.92 66.62
C HIS A 16 -33.09 -35.79 68.16
N GLU A 17 -33.92 -34.92 68.75
CA GLU A 17 -33.92 -34.63 70.20
C GLU A 17 -34.96 -35.40 71.04
N ASN A 18 -35.81 -36.26 70.46
CA ASN A 18 -36.80 -37.03 71.23
C ASN A 18 -37.01 -38.46 70.71
N PRO A 19 -36.30 -39.48 71.25
CA PRO A 19 -36.58 -40.89 70.93
C PRO A 19 -37.71 -41.49 71.80
N GLY A 20 -38.57 -40.66 72.40
CA GLY A 20 -39.43 -41.04 73.51
C GLY A 20 -40.94 -41.01 73.26
N ILE A 21 -41.45 -41.27 72.05
CA ILE A 21 -42.90 -41.52 71.83
C ILE A 21 -43.07 -42.64 70.80
N ILE A 22 -42.85 -43.89 71.23
CA ILE A 22 -43.50 -45.06 70.64
C ILE A 22 -44.73 -45.31 71.52
N GLY A 23 -45.80 -44.56 71.23
CA GLY A 23 -47.16 -44.81 71.69
C GLY A 23 -48.04 -44.98 70.47
N ASP A 24 -48.90 -45.99 70.49
CA ASP A 24 -49.69 -46.55 69.38
C ASP A 24 -50.83 -45.63 68.89
N GLY A 25 -50.50 -44.38 68.55
CA GLY A 25 -51.46 -43.41 68.02
C GLY A 25 -50.77 -42.11 67.64
N GLY A 26 -50.97 -41.64 66.41
CA GLY A 26 -50.63 -40.27 66.04
C GLY A 26 -49.57 -40.09 64.94
N VAL A 27 -49.45 -41.01 63.98
CA VAL A 27 -48.95 -40.59 62.65
C VAL A 27 -49.98 -39.76 61.89
N GLU A 28 -51.26 -39.84 62.28
CA GLU A 28 -52.36 -39.04 61.72
C GLU A 28 -52.42 -37.61 62.32
N ASP A 29 -52.03 -37.41 63.59
CA ASP A 29 -52.02 -36.08 64.24
C ASP A 29 -50.88 -35.18 63.74
N LEU A 30 -49.74 -35.76 63.34
CA LEU A 30 -48.64 -35.02 62.73
C LEU A 30 -48.93 -34.65 61.27
N LEU A 31 -49.74 -35.45 60.56
CA LEU A 31 -50.24 -35.12 59.22
C LEU A 31 -51.37 -34.07 59.29
N GLY A 32 -52.27 -34.17 60.28
CA GLY A 32 -53.31 -33.17 60.53
C GLY A 32 -52.77 -31.80 60.99
N SER A 33 -51.61 -31.77 61.66
CA SER A 33 -50.96 -30.52 62.06
C SER A 33 -50.24 -29.79 60.92
N LEU A 34 -49.92 -30.45 59.81
CA LEU A 34 -49.34 -29.79 58.63
C LEU A 34 -50.42 -29.14 57.74
N ASP A 35 -51.61 -29.74 57.69
CA ASP A 35 -52.78 -29.20 56.96
C ASP A 35 -53.32 -27.90 57.57
N SER A 36 -52.97 -27.59 58.83
CA SER A 36 -53.39 -26.37 59.54
C SER A 36 -52.39 -25.21 59.47
N ILE A 37 -51.29 -25.34 58.71
CA ILE A 37 -50.21 -24.32 58.65
C ILE A 37 -50.34 -23.40 57.42
N TRP A 38 -51.01 -23.84 56.36
CA TRP A 38 -51.25 -23.02 55.17
C TRP A 38 -52.74 -22.77 54.94
N ASP A 39 -53.10 -21.50 54.81
CA ASP A 39 -54.42 -21.06 54.40
C ASP A 39 -54.67 -21.52 52.94
N PRO A 40 -55.73 -22.30 52.66
CA PRO A 40 -56.08 -22.73 51.30
C PRO A 40 -56.16 -21.57 50.30
N GLU A 41 -56.54 -20.38 50.77
CA GLU A 41 -56.69 -19.18 49.95
C GLU A 41 -55.31 -18.61 49.53
N GLU A 42 -54.31 -18.66 50.42
CA GLU A 42 -52.92 -18.30 50.11
C GLU A 42 -52.30 -19.28 49.09
N VAL A 43 -52.61 -20.57 49.21
CA VAL A 43 -52.15 -21.59 48.25
C VAL A 43 -52.75 -21.35 46.85
N GLU A 44 -54.01 -20.93 46.77
CA GLU A 44 -54.67 -20.63 45.50
C GLU A 44 -54.10 -19.36 44.85
N VAL A 45 -53.82 -18.31 45.63
CA VAL A 45 -53.11 -17.11 45.18
C VAL A 45 -51.73 -17.45 44.63
N LEU A 46 -50.93 -18.23 45.37
CA LEU A 46 -49.60 -18.65 44.93
C LEU A 46 -49.65 -19.49 43.65
N LYS A 47 -50.64 -20.36 43.51
CA LYS A 47 -50.84 -21.16 42.30
C LYS A 47 -51.15 -20.28 41.08
N SER A 48 -52.00 -19.26 41.26
CA SER A 48 -52.30 -18.29 40.20
C SER A 48 -51.06 -17.48 39.79
N GLN A 49 -50.25 -17.05 40.76
CA GLN A 49 -49.01 -16.32 40.52
C GLN A 49 -47.99 -17.18 39.78
N VAL A 50 -47.75 -18.41 40.24
CA VAL A 50 -46.83 -19.36 39.58
C VAL A 50 -47.28 -19.65 38.14
N SER A 51 -48.59 -19.74 37.89
CA SER A 51 -49.12 -19.91 36.54
C SER A 51 -48.82 -18.71 35.64
N GLY A 52 -49.05 -17.49 36.13
CA GLY A 52 -48.75 -16.26 35.38
C GLY A 52 -47.25 -16.06 35.12
N GLU A 53 -46.41 -16.33 36.12
CA GLU A 53 -44.95 -16.29 35.98
C GLU A 53 -44.44 -17.33 34.96
N LYS A 54 -45.06 -18.52 34.92
CA LYS A 54 -44.74 -19.55 33.93
C LYS A 54 -45.07 -19.10 32.51
N GLU A 55 -46.23 -18.50 32.29
CA GLU A 55 -46.60 -17.94 30.98
C GLU A 55 -45.65 -16.82 30.56
N GLN A 56 -45.29 -15.92 31.49
CA GLN A 56 -44.32 -14.85 31.23
C GLN A 56 -42.94 -15.41 30.89
N ARG A 57 -42.48 -16.45 31.60
CA ARG A 57 -41.22 -17.15 31.29
C ARG A 57 -41.24 -17.72 29.87
N VAL A 58 -42.33 -18.36 29.45
CA VAL A 58 -42.47 -18.91 28.09
C VAL A 58 -42.41 -17.80 27.04
N ALA A 59 -43.07 -16.67 27.28
CA ALA A 59 -43.01 -15.51 26.38
C ALA A 59 -41.58 -14.97 26.22
N ARG A 60 -40.85 -14.81 27.34
CA ARG A 60 -39.44 -14.38 27.32
C ARG A 60 -38.53 -15.40 26.65
N GLU A 61 -38.77 -16.70 26.83
CA GLU A 61 -38.01 -17.77 26.18
C GLU A 61 -38.21 -17.77 24.65
N PHE A 62 -39.39 -17.39 24.17
CA PHE A 62 -39.62 -17.18 22.74
C PHE A 62 -38.84 -15.97 22.20
N GLU A 63 -38.89 -14.84 22.90
CA GLU A 63 -38.14 -13.63 22.53
C GLU A 63 -36.62 -13.84 22.53
N ILE A 64 -36.08 -14.57 23.52
CA ILE A 64 -34.65 -14.91 23.56
C ILE A 64 -34.24 -15.72 22.32
N ARG A 65 -35.08 -16.63 21.84
CA ARG A 65 -34.79 -17.42 20.62
C ARG A 65 -34.76 -16.54 19.37
N ASP A 66 -35.74 -15.65 19.21
CA ASP A 66 -35.78 -14.69 18.10
C ASP A 66 -34.58 -13.74 18.11
N LEU A 67 -34.24 -13.17 19.27
CA LEU A 67 -33.06 -12.32 19.41
C LEU A 67 -31.76 -13.07 19.11
N LYS A 68 -31.64 -14.33 19.53
CA LYS A 68 -30.48 -15.15 19.23
C LYS A 68 -30.30 -15.38 17.73
N GLU A 69 -31.39 -15.62 17.01
CA GLU A 69 -31.37 -15.74 15.54
C GLU A 69 -30.90 -14.43 14.89
N LYS A 70 -31.47 -13.29 15.30
CA LYS A 70 -31.06 -11.97 14.80
C LYS A 70 -29.59 -11.64 15.06
N VAL A 71 -29.07 -11.97 16.24
CA VAL A 71 -27.65 -11.77 16.57
C VAL A 71 -26.75 -12.60 15.64
N ASN A 72 -27.13 -13.86 15.38
CA ASN A 72 -26.39 -14.73 14.47
C ASN A 72 -26.41 -14.24 13.01
N ASP A 73 -27.54 -13.67 12.56
CA ASP A 73 -27.61 -13.06 11.23
C ASP A 73 -26.75 -11.79 11.14
N LEU A 74 -26.75 -10.95 12.18
CA LEU A 74 -25.90 -9.77 12.25
C LEU A 74 -24.41 -10.13 12.33
N GLU A 75 -24.06 -11.20 13.03
CA GLU A 75 -22.68 -11.71 13.09
C GLU A 75 -22.17 -12.08 11.70
N LYS A 76 -22.95 -12.84 10.92
CA LYS A 76 -22.60 -13.17 9.52
C LYS A 76 -22.46 -11.93 8.64
N VAL A 77 -23.35 -10.95 8.79
CA VAL A 77 -23.26 -9.68 8.06
C VAL A 77 -21.99 -8.92 8.46
N ALA A 78 -21.62 -8.91 9.73
CA ALA A 78 -20.41 -8.28 10.23
C ALA A 78 -19.15 -8.98 9.70
N GLU A 79 -19.14 -10.31 9.62
CA GLU A 79 -18.03 -11.09 9.04
C GLU A 79 -17.82 -10.75 7.56
N VAL A 80 -18.89 -10.72 6.76
CA VAL A 80 -18.81 -10.34 5.35
C VAL A 80 -18.30 -8.90 5.20
N SER A 81 -18.84 -7.97 5.99
CA SER A 81 -18.41 -6.58 6.00
C SER A 81 -16.93 -6.42 6.38
N LEU A 82 -16.44 -7.21 7.35
CA LEU A 82 -15.03 -7.22 7.74
C LEU A 82 -14.14 -7.74 6.59
N ALA A 83 -14.55 -8.82 5.93
CA ALA A 83 -13.81 -9.37 4.78
C ALA A 83 -13.72 -8.36 3.63
N ASP A 84 -14.82 -7.66 3.33
CA ASP A 84 -14.85 -6.61 2.31
C ASP A 84 -13.96 -5.42 2.68
N ALA A 85 -13.99 -4.98 3.94
CA ALA A 85 -13.14 -3.89 4.41
C ALA A 85 -11.65 -4.24 4.31
N LEU A 86 -11.27 -5.48 4.64
CA LEU A 86 -9.90 -5.97 4.49
C LEU A 86 -9.47 -6.03 3.02
N ALA A 87 -10.32 -6.56 2.14
CA ALA A 87 -10.05 -6.62 0.70
C ALA A 87 -9.90 -5.23 0.08
N MET A 88 -10.72 -4.26 0.52
CA MET A 88 -10.62 -2.87 0.09
C MET A 88 -9.32 -2.22 0.58
N ASN A 89 -8.94 -2.47 1.84
CA ASN A 89 -7.69 -1.93 2.39
C ASN A 89 -6.46 -2.46 1.63
N GLN A 90 -6.43 -3.76 1.33
CA GLN A 90 -5.37 -4.36 0.53
C GLN A 90 -5.25 -3.69 -0.85
N LYS A 91 -6.36 -3.47 -1.56
CA LYS A 91 -6.35 -2.76 -2.85
C LYS A 91 -5.87 -1.33 -2.73
N ASN A 92 -6.20 -0.64 -1.64
CA ASN A 92 -5.71 0.72 -1.41
C ASN A 92 -4.18 0.73 -1.22
N GLN A 93 -3.63 -0.25 -0.52
CA GLN A 93 -2.18 -0.40 -0.37
C GLN A 93 -1.51 -0.66 -1.73
N GLU A 94 -2.04 -1.58 -2.54
CA GLU A 94 -1.52 -1.87 -3.88
C GLU A 94 -1.52 -0.61 -4.77
N LEU A 95 -2.60 0.18 -4.73
CA LEU A 95 -2.69 1.45 -5.47
C LEU A 95 -1.69 2.51 -4.96
N GLU A 96 -1.41 2.54 -3.66
CA GLU A 96 -0.42 3.45 -3.09
C GLU A 96 1.00 3.10 -3.58
N GLU A 97 1.33 1.81 -3.60
CA GLU A 97 2.59 1.29 -4.16
C GLU A 97 2.72 1.62 -5.66
N ASP A 98 1.66 1.45 -6.45
CA ASP A 98 1.64 1.80 -7.88
C ASP A 98 1.84 3.31 -8.12
N ILE A 99 1.24 4.16 -7.28
CA ILE A 99 1.42 5.61 -7.35
C ILE A 99 2.87 5.99 -7.07
N GLU A 100 3.50 5.35 -6.08
CA GLU A 100 4.91 5.58 -5.77
C GLU A 100 5.82 5.13 -6.91
N ALA A 101 5.58 3.94 -7.47
CA ALA A 101 6.30 3.44 -8.63
C ALA A 101 6.16 4.37 -9.84
N LEU A 102 4.96 4.88 -10.10
CA LEU A 102 4.69 5.82 -11.19
C LEU A 102 5.40 7.16 -10.97
N LYS A 103 5.43 7.67 -9.74
CA LYS A 103 6.20 8.89 -9.40
C LYS A 103 7.68 8.70 -9.64
N ALA A 104 8.26 7.56 -9.24
CA ALA A 104 9.66 7.24 -9.50
C ALA A 104 9.95 7.15 -11.01
N ALA A 105 9.11 6.45 -11.76
CA ALA A 105 9.23 6.34 -13.22
C ALA A 105 9.15 7.71 -13.92
N ALA A 106 8.23 8.58 -13.49
CA ALA A 106 8.12 9.93 -14.03
C ALA A 106 9.38 10.76 -13.77
N GLN A 107 9.96 10.68 -12.56
CA GLN A 107 11.22 11.37 -12.25
C GLN A 107 12.36 10.87 -13.13
N THR A 108 12.50 9.55 -13.29
CA THR A 108 13.52 8.96 -14.18
C THR A 108 13.34 9.43 -15.61
N PHE A 109 12.11 9.42 -16.13
CA PHE A 109 11.82 9.90 -17.48
C PHE A 109 12.20 11.37 -17.67
N THR A 110 11.94 12.25 -16.70
CA THR A 110 12.33 13.66 -16.82
C THR A 110 13.85 13.83 -16.87
N PHE A 111 14.61 13.03 -16.11
CA PHE A 111 16.06 13.04 -16.15
C PHE A 111 16.60 12.57 -17.51
N GLU A 112 16.08 11.46 -18.01
CA GLU A 112 16.44 10.92 -19.33
C GLU A 112 16.14 11.91 -20.46
N MET A 113 14.98 12.57 -20.42
CA MET A 113 14.60 13.59 -21.41
C MET A 113 15.60 14.75 -21.41
N VAL A 114 15.98 15.25 -20.23
CA VAL A 114 16.98 16.34 -20.13
C VAL A 114 18.33 15.90 -20.71
N MET A 115 18.76 14.67 -20.41
CA MET A 115 19.99 14.11 -20.95
C MET A 115 19.95 13.94 -22.47
N ALA A 116 18.86 13.40 -23.01
CA ALA A 116 18.68 13.23 -24.45
C ALA A 116 18.67 14.57 -25.19
N VAL A 117 17.93 15.56 -24.67
CA VAL A 117 17.87 16.90 -25.26
C VAL A 117 19.23 17.60 -25.20
N ASN A 118 19.94 17.51 -24.07
CA ASN A 118 21.29 18.08 -23.96
C ASN A 118 22.28 17.38 -24.88
N GLY A 119 22.21 16.05 -24.98
CA GLY A 119 23.00 15.27 -25.95
C GLY A 119 22.75 15.70 -27.38
N ALA A 120 21.49 15.84 -27.78
CA ALA A 120 21.11 16.33 -29.11
C ALA A 120 21.66 17.74 -29.41
N ARG A 121 21.62 18.66 -28.43
CA ARG A 121 22.20 20.01 -28.59
C ARG A 121 23.71 19.97 -28.81
N VAL A 122 24.43 19.14 -28.04
CA VAL A 122 25.88 18.98 -28.18
C VAL A 122 26.22 18.43 -29.57
N VAL A 123 25.49 17.40 -30.02
CA VAL A 123 25.67 16.82 -31.36
C VAL A 123 25.40 17.85 -32.45
N ALA A 124 24.27 18.57 -32.39
CA ALA A 124 23.93 19.59 -33.37
C ALA A 124 24.99 20.70 -33.45
N ARG A 125 25.51 21.16 -32.31
CA ARG A 125 26.58 22.16 -32.28
C ARG A 125 27.88 21.63 -32.89
N TRP A 126 28.24 20.39 -32.59
CA TRP A 126 29.43 19.75 -33.13
C TRP A 126 29.34 19.57 -34.65
N GLU A 127 28.19 19.11 -35.16
CA GLU A 127 27.95 18.95 -36.60
C GLU A 127 28.00 20.29 -37.33
N LEU A 128 27.43 21.35 -36.75
CA LEU A 128 27.53 22.70 -37.28
C LEU A 128 28.99 23.19 -37.37
N MET A 129 29.77 23.01 -36.30
CA MET A 129 31.20 23.36 -36.28
C MET A 129 31.98 22.56 -37.32
N ARG A 130 31.72 21.26 -37.43
CA ARG A 130 32.37 20.37 -38.40
C ARG A 130 32.06 20.80 -39.83
N GLU A 131 30.81 21.14 -40.13
CA GLU A 131 30.40 21.58 -41.46
C GLU A 131 30.98 22.96 -41.82
N TRP A 132 31.01 23.89 -40.86
CA TRP A 132 31.68 25.17 -41.04
C TRP A 132 33.17 24.97 -41.35
N LEU A 133 33.87 24.15 -40.57
CA LEU A 133 35.28 23.84 -40.79
C LEU A 133 35.52 23.17 -42.15
N ARG A 134 34.65 22.26 -42.61
CA ARG A 134 34.78 21.64 -43.94
C ARG A 134 34.66 22.66 -45.08
N LYS A 135 33.74 23.62 -44.97
CA LYS A 135 33.60 24.69 -45.97
C LYS A 135 34.80 25.64 -45.94
N GLN A 136 35.36 25.92 -44.77
CA GLN A 136 36.57 26.71 -44.63
C GLN A 136 37.81 25.94 -45.11
N SER A 137 37.94 24.63 -44.91
CA SER A 137 39.14 23.91 -45.36
C SER A 137 39.36 23.95 -46.88
N ALA A 138 38.29 24.12 -47.67
CA ALA A 138 38.40 24.27 -49.12
C ALA A 138 38.93 25.65 -49.58
N GLN A 139 38.86 26.68 -48.71
CA GLN A 139 39.35 28.04 -49.06
C GLN A 139 40.77 28.31 -48.51
N TRP A 140 41.29 27.43 -47.64
CA TRP A 140 42.62 27.60 -47.05
C TRP A 140 43.66 26.98 -47.98
N ASP A 141 44.31 27.79 -48.80
CA ASP A 141 45.58 27.39 -49.40
C ASP A 141 46.66 27.45 -48.32
N LEU A 142 46.99 26.27 -47.78
CA LEU A 142 47.98 26.11 -46.71
C LEU A 142 49.34 26.66 -47.11
N VAL A 143 49.70 26.60 -48.39
CA VAL A 143 50.98 27.12 -48.90
C VAL A 143 50.98 28.65 -48.82
N THR A 144 49.96 29.29 -49.40
CA THR A 144 49.83 30.76 -49.36
C THR A 144 49.66 31.28 -47.93
N ALA A 145 48.88 30.60 -47.09
CA ALA A 145 48.68 31.00 -45.70
C ALA A 145 49.99 30.94 -44.89
N LEU A 146 50.82 29.92 -45.14
CA LEU A 146 52.12 29.76 -44.50
C LEU A 146 53.13 30.83 -44.97
N GLU A 147 53.14 31.15 -46.26
CA GLU A 147 53.94 32.25 -46.81
C GLU A 147 53.54 33.60 -46.21
N GLN A 148 52.24 33.88 -46.10
CA GLN A 148 51.72 35.10 -45.46
C GLN A 148 52.11 35.18 -43.99
N TYR A 149 52.03 34.07 -43.26
CA TYR A 149 52.46 33.99 -41.86
C TYR A 149 53.96 34.30 -41.72
N LYS A 150 54.82 33.68 -42.53
CA LYS A 150 56.26 33.97 -42.55
C LYS A 150 56.53 35.45 -42.82
N ALA A 151 55.83 36.04 -43.77
CA ALA A 151 55.97 37.47 -44.10
C ALA A 151 55.59 38.38 -42.92
N VAL A 152 54.46 38.11 -42.25
CA VAL A 152 54.01 38.88 -41.08
C VAL A 152 55.00 38.75 -39.93
N VAL A 153 55.46 37.54 -39.64
CA VAL A 153 56.39 37.26 -38.54
C VAL A 153 57.76 37.91 -38.79
N GLN A 154 58.25 37.85 -40.03
CA GLN A 154 59.49 38.54 -40.40
C GLN A 154 59.34 40.06 -40.29
N GLU A 155 58.19 40.61 -40.68
CA GLU A 155 57.98 42.05 -40.59
C GLU A 155 57.75 42.53 -39.15
N GLU A 156 57.11 41.72 -38.32
CA GLU A 156 57.02 41.97 -36.89
C GLU A 156 58.41 41.97 -36.23
N ALA A 157 59.28 41.02 -36.60
CA ALA A 157 60.66 40.97 -36.12
C ALA A 157 61.46 42.21 -36.56
N ARG A 158 61.32 42.65 -37.82
CA ARG A 158 61.93 43.89 -38.32
C ARG A 158 61.44 45.11 -37.58
N ARG A 159 60.12 45.25 -37.38
CA ARG A 159 59.52 46.35 -36.60
C ARG A 159 60.02 46.39 -35.16
N LYS A 160 60.27 45.23 -34.56
CA LYS A 160 60.75 45.11 -33.18
C LYS A 160 62.29 45.12 -33.06
N CYS A 161 63.04 45.31 -34.16
CA CYS A 161 64.49 45.15 -34.22
C CYS A 161 64.98 43.82 -33.61
N ALA A 162 64.18 42.76 -33.75
CA ALA A 162 64.49 41.42 -33.28
C ALA A 162 65.26 40.64 -34.35
N PRO A 163 66.02 39.60 -33.96
CA PRO A 163 66.62 38.67 -34.91
C PRO A 163 65.55 38.04 -35.82
N LEU A 164 65.88 37.87 -37.11
CA LEU A 164 64.98 37.23 -38.06
C LEU A 164 64.72 35.77 -37.61
N PRO A 165 63.46 35.37 -37.46
CA PRO A 165 63.12 34.00 -37.07
C PRO A 165 63.49 33.02 -38.19
N THR A 166 64.08 31.90 -37.81
CA THR A 166 64.44 30.77 -38.69
C THR A 166 63.32 29.72 -38.69
N PHE A 167 62.98 29.19 -39.87
CA PHE A 167 61.85 28.27 -40.10
C PHE A 167 62.31 26.85 -40.50
N GLU A 168 63.48 26.41 -40.02
CA GLU A 168 64.11 25.14 -40.43
C GLU A 168 63.37 23.88 -39.91
N ASP A 169 62.58 24.00 -38.83
CA ASP A 169 61.83 22.89 -38.19
C ASP A 169 60.36 22.80 -38.67
N GLU A 170 60.09 23.26 -39.88
CA GLU A 170 58.74 23.35 -40.42
C GLU A 170 58.18 21.97 -40.82
N PRO A 171 57.00 21.57 -40.31
CA PRO A 171 56.39 20.30 -40.68
C PRO A 171 55.98 20.29 -42.16
N ALA A 172 56.30 19.21 -42.86
CA ALA A 172 55.93 19.03 -44.26
C ALA A 172 54.40 19.09 -44.41
N ILE A 173 53.92 19.99 -45.29
CA ILE A 173 52.50 20.06 -45.64
C ILE A 173 52.13 18.73 -46.32
N PRO A 174 51.13 17.99 -45.82
CA PRO A 174 50.71 16.75 -46.47
C PRO A 174 50.22 17.05 -47.90
N PRO A 175 50.53 16.19 -48.89
CA PRO A 175 50.00 16.35 -50.24
C PRO A 175 48.48 16.46 -50.20
N THR A 176 47.90 17.37 -51.01
CA THR A 176 46.45 17.47 -51.16
C THR A 176 45.95 16.14 -51.68
N CYS A 177 45.33 15.34 -50.81
CA CYS A 177 44.62 14.15 -51.24
C CYS A 177 43.40 14.63 -52.03
N ASP A 178 43.47 14.57 -53.35
CA ASP A 178 42.31 14.53 -54.23
C ASP A 178 41.54 13.24 -53.89
N LEU A 179 40.78 13.27 -52.80
CA LEU A 179 39.75 12.27 -52.58
C LEU A 179 38.61 12.65 -53.51
N ASP A 180 38.74 12.20 -54.75
CA ASP A 180 37.63 12.04 -55.67
C ASP A 180 36.67 11.05 -55.00
N VAL A 181 35.73 11.59 -54.22
CA VAL A 181 34.69 10.81 -53.57
C VAL A 181 33.76 10.37 -54.67
N ASP A 182 34.07 9.20 -55.22
CA ASP A 182 33.30 8.47 -56.20
C ASP A 182 31.81 8.52 -55.81
N SER A 183 31.06 9.26 -56.60
CA SER A 183 29.62 9.47 -56.46
C SER A 183 28.91 8.22 -56.99
N SER A 184 29.14 7.09 -56.32
CA SER A 184 28.52 5.80 -56.62
C SER A 184 27.52 5.42 -55.51
N VAL A 185 26.54 6.30 -55.26
CA VAL A 185 25.28 5.89 -54.64
C VAL A 185 24.28 5.61 -55.76
N LYS A 186 24.24 4.36 -56.20
CA LYS A 186 23.24 3.85 -57.13
C LYS A 186 21.85 3.94 -56.48
N PRO A 187 20.80 4.47 -57.16
CA PRO A 187 19.47 4.49 -56.58
C PRO A 187 18.95 3.06 -56.50
N ARG A 188 18.70 2.61 -55.27
CA ARG A 188 18.03 1.34 -55.00
C ARG A 188 16.57 1.49 -55.42
N GLY A 189 16.21 0.86 -56.54
CA GLY A 189 14.85 0.84 -57.04
C GLY A 189 13.87 0.30 -56.00
N SER A 190 12.72 0.97 -55.91
CA SER A 190 11.55 0.52 -55.15
C SER A 190 10.92 -0.68 -55.85
N PRO A 191 10.61 -1.78 -55.16
CA PRO A 191 9.60 -2.73 -55.63
C PRO A 191 8.21 -2.28 -55.17
N THR A 192 7.29 -2.53 -56.08
CA THR A 192 5.85 -2.26 -56.07
C THR A 192 5.10 -3.08 -55.02
#